data_AF-A0A7V8WNT4-F1
#
_entry.id   AF-A0A7V8WNT4-F1
#
_cell.length_a   1.000
_cell.length_b   1.000
_cell.length_c   1.000
_cell.angle_alpha   90.00
_cell.angle_beta   90.00
_cell.angle_gamma   90.00
#
_symmetry.space_group_name_H-M   'P 1'
#
loop_
_entity.id
_entity.type
_entity.pdbx_description
1 polymer ?
#
loop_
_entity_poly.entity_id
_entity_poly.type
_entity_poly.pdbx_seq_one_letter_code
_entity_poly.pdbx_strand_id
1 'polypeptide(L)' 'MSLQDAWLVSSMQPSTGDGGTCYGDSGGPHFLGGAKSNLIVSTTVTGDEMCRATDKTYRLDTRSARAFLDNFVALP' A
#
# COMPACT_ATOMS: atom_id res chain seq x y z
N MET A 1 -3.22 -1.71 11.46
CA MET A 1 -3.36 -2.15 10.06
C MET A 1 -4.66 -2.92 9.91
N SER A 2 -5.42 -2.67 8.84
CA SER A 2 -6.67 -3.35 8.52
C SER A 2 -6.67 -3.82 7.07
N LEU A 3 -7.04 -5.07 6.85
CA LEU A 3 -7.30 -5.62 5.52
C LEU A 3 -8.78 -5.49 5.20
N GLN A 4 -9.09 -4.96 4.03
CA GLN A 4 -10.43 -4.90 3.44
C GLN A 4 -10.37 -5.57 2.05
N ASP A 5 -11.50 -5.63 1.35
CA ASP A 5 -11.63 -6.35 0.07
C ASP A 5 -10.48 -6.06 -0.90
N ALA A 6 -10.37 -4.81 -1.36
CA ALA A 6 -9.32 -4.36 -2.26
C ALA A 6 -8.27 -3.47 -1.58
N TRP A 7 -8.47 -3.13 -0.31
CA TRP A 7 -7.70 -2.09 0.37
C TRP A 7 -6.87 -2.65 1.52
N LEU A 8 -5.65 -2.16 1.63
CA LEU A 8 -4.85 -2.23 2.84
C LEU A 8 -4.87 -0.83 3.47
N VAL A 9 -5.31 -0.75 4.72
CA VAL A 9 -5.40 0.52 5.45
C VAL A 9 -4.44 0.48 6.64
N SER A 10 -3.49 1.40 6.66
CA SER A 10 -2.48 1.54 7.70
C SER A 10 -2.70 2.82 8.50
N SER A 11 -2.32 2.76 9.78
CA SER A 11 -2.21 3.96 10.61
C SER A 11 -0.97 4.72 10.18
N MET A 12 -1.06 6.04 10.16
CA MET A 12 0.07 6.95 9.99
C MET A 12 0.11 7.97 11.14
N GLN A 13 -0.37 7.56 12.32
CA GLN A 13 -0.42 8.42 13.49
C GLN A 13 0.99 8.61 14.09
N PRO A 14 1.59 9.81 14.02
CA PRO A 14 2.95 10.02 14.51
C PRO A 14 3.11 9.86 16.02
N SER A 15 2.03 10.04 16.81
CA SER A 15 2.10 9.83 18.27
C SER A 15 2.26 8.35 18.66
N THR A 16 1.99 7.42 17.75
CA THR A 16 2.26 5.99 17.93
C THR A 16 3.54 5.55 17.22
N GLY A 17 4.29 6.50 16.63
CA GLY A 17 5.49 6.21 15.85
C GLY A 17 5.21 5.67 14.45
N ASP A 18 3.96 5.73 13.99
CA ASP A 18 3.59 5.23 12.67
C ASP A 18 4.01 6.23 11.58
N GLY A 19 4.57 5.70 10.50
CA GLY A 19 4.79 6.42 9.25
C GLY A 19 3.69 6.12 8.22
N GLY A 20 3.69 6.87 7.13
CA GLY A 20 2.76 6.65 6.02
C GLY A 20 3.12 7.52 4.83
N THR A 21 2.23 7.52 3.85
CA THR A 21 2.38 8.29 2.61
C THR A 21 1.64 9.62 2.64
N CYS A 22 2.03 10.56 1.79
CA CYS A 22 1.36 11.85 1.65
C CYS A 22 1.35 12.32 0.18
N TYR A 23 1.10 13.61 -0.03
CA TYR A 23 1.09 14.24 -1.34
C TYR A 23 2.38 13.94 -2.12
N GLY A 24 2.21 13.43 -3.34
CA GLY A 24 3.32 13.04 -4.23
C GLY A 24 3.67 11.56 -4.18
N ASP A 25 3.21 10.81 -3.18
CA ASP A 25 3.53 9.38 -3.04
C ASP A 25 2.55 8.47 -3.78
N SER A 26 1.46 9.00 -4.36
CA SER A 26 0.47 8.23 -5.12
C SER A 26 1.11 7.44 -6.26
N GLY A 27 0.76 6.15 -6.36
CA GLY A 27 1.39 5.18 -7.27
C GLY A 27 2.66 4.52 -6.70
N GLY A 28 3.17 5.00 -5.57
CA GLY A 28 4.33 4.44 -4.88
C GLY A 28 4.09 3.02 -4.36
N PRO A 29 5.16 2.21 -4.21
CA PRO A 29 5.07 0.83 -3.70
C PRO A 29 5.16 0.74 -2.17
N HIS A 30 4.40 -0.17 -1.58
CA HIS A 30 4.63 -0.64 -0.21
C HIS A 30 5.29 -2.02 -0.21
N PHE A 31 6.45 -2.12 0.43
CA PHE A 31 7.22 -3.35 0.56
C PHE A 31 6.90 -4.11 1.85
N LEU A 32 6.76 -5.43 1.76
CA LEU A 32 6.58 -6.32 2.92
C LEU A 32 7.91 -7.02 3.26
N GLY A 33 8.40 -6.88 4.50
CA GLY A 33 9.62 -7.55 4.97
C GLY A 33 10.81 -6.62 5.27
N GLY A 34 10.57 -5.32 5.45
CA GLY A 34 11.59 -4.34 5.86
C GLY A 34 12.43 -3.77 4.70
N ALA A 35 13.44 -2.97 5.04
CA ALA A 35 14.17 -2.11 4.10
C ALA A 35 14.95 -2.82 2.98
N LYS A 36 15.18 -4.14 3.10
CA LYS A 36 15.85 -4.96 2.07
C LYS A 36 14.88 -5.80 1.24
N SER A 37 13.58 -5.72 1.53
CA SER A 37 12.58 -6.48 0.78
C SER A 37 12.38 -5.91 -0.62
N ASN A 38 12.15 -6.81 -1.58
CA ASN A 38 11.73 -6.50 -2.94
C ASN A 38 10.27 -6.92 -3.21
N LEU A 39 9.53 -7.35 -2.19
CA LEU A 39 8.14 -7.78 -2.33
C LEU A 39 7.18 -6.61 -2.17
N ILE A 40 6.65 -6.12 -3.28
CA ILE A 40 5.60 -5.09 -3.29
C ILE A 40 4.25 -5.75 -3.05
N VAL A 41 3.49 -5.29 -2.06
CA VAL A 41 2.20 -5.89 -1.68
C VAL A 41 1.00 -4.96 -1.92
N SER A 42 1.23 -3.66 -2.01
CA SER A 42 0.19 -2.68 -2.30
C SER A 42 0.78 -1.42 -2.94
N THR A 43 -0.07 -0.65 -3.61
CA THR A 43 0.28 0.65 -4.20
C THR A 43 -0.50 1.77 -3.52
N THR A 44 0.17 2.89 -3.24
CA THR A 44 -0.40 4.06 -2.59
C THR A 44 -1.47 4.70 -3.47
N VAL A 45 -2.69 4.88 -2.92
CA VAL A 45 -3.82 5.47 -3.66
C VAL A 45 -4.28 6.76 -3.01
N THR A 46 -4.64 6.72 -1.73
CA THR A 46 -5.24 7.86 -1.04
C THR A 46 -5.01 7.76 0.47
N GLY A 47 -5.45 8.76 1.23
CA GLY A 47 -5.30 8.84 2.66
C GLY A 47 -6.15 9.95 3.24
N ASP A 48 -5.92 10.31 4.50
CA ASP A 48 -6.51 11.53 5.05
C ASP A 48 -5.80 12.77 4.50
N GLU A 49 -6.53 13.87 4.37
CA GLU A 49 -6.03 15.12 3.77
C GLU A 49 -4.84 15.72 4.53
N MET A 50 -4.69 15.43 5.82
CA MET A 50 -3.62 15.98 6.66
C MET A 50 -2.40 15.07 6.73
N CYS A 51 -2.47 13.87 6.15
CA CYS A 51 -1.43 12.85 6.24
C CYS A 51 -1.02 12.53 7.69
N ARG A 52 -2.00 12.33 8.58
CA ARG A 52 -1.75 11.96 9.99
C ARG A 52 -2.61 10.84 10.54
N ALA A 53 -3.55 10.28 9.78
CA ALA A 53 -4.47 9.26 10.25
C ALA A 53 -4.44 7.97 9.44
N THR A 54 -4.66 8.04 8.13
CA THR A 54 -4.89 6.86 7.28
C THR A 54 -4.06 6.88 6.02
N ASP A 55 -3.33 5.79 5.80
CA ASP A 55 -2.70 5.44 4.54
C ASP A 55 -3.53 4.32 3.90
N LYS A 56 -4.14 4.58 2.74
CA LYS A 56 -5.03 3.64 2.05
C LYS A 56 -4.45 3.25 0.70
N THR A 57 -4.08 1.98 0.60
CA THR A 57 -3.38 1.41 -0.55
C THR A 57 -4.19 0.29 -1.20
N TYR A 58 -4.01 0.10 -2.51
CA TYR A 58 -4.66 -0.96 -3.26
C TYR A 58 -3.83 -2.23 -3.25
N ARG A 59 -4.45 -3.33 -2.87
CA ARG A 59 -3.80 -4.64 -2.69
C ARG A 59 -3.47 -5.31 -4.01
N LEU A 60 -2.22 -5.74 -4.16
CA LEU A 60 -1.73 -6.43 -5.37
C LEU A 60 -2.04 -7.94 -5.38
N ASP A 61 -2.48 -8.51 -4.26
CA ASP A 61 -2.83 -9.94 -4.14
C ASP A 61 -4.30 -10.24 -4.51
N THR A 62 -5.08 -9.22 -4.86
CA THR A 62 -6.49 -9.40 -5.29
C THR A 62 -6.58 -10.05 -6.68
N ARG A 63 -7.63 -10.85 -6.93
CA ARG A 63 -7.85 -11.50 -8.23
C ARG A 63 -7.81 -10.51 -9.41
N SER A 64 -8.41 -9.33 -9.26
CA SER A 64 -8.39 -8.27 -10.28
C SER A 64 -6.99 -7.72 -10.53
N ALA A 65 -6.22 -7.42 -9.47
CA ALA A 65 -4.84 -6.97 -9.61
C ALA A 65 -3.98 -8.01 -10.30
N ARG A 66 -4.10 -9.27 -9.88
CA ARG A 66 -3.31 -10.39 -10.43
C ARG A 66 -3.65 -10.64 -11.90
N ALA A 67 -4.94 -10.65 -12.25
CA ALA A 67 -5.36 -10.80 -13.64
C ALA A 67 -4.83 -9.67 -14.56
N PHE A 68 -4.72 -8.44 -14.04
CA PHE A 68 -4.10 -7.34 -14.78
C PHE A 68 -2.59 -7.53 -14.90
N LEU A 69 -1.90 -7.76 -13.78
CA LEU A 69 -0.44 -7.82 -13.69
C LEU A 69 0.18 -9.02 -14.44
N ASP A 70 -0.55 -10.14 -14.56
CA ASP A 70 -0.09 -11.34 -15.28
C ASP A 70 0.28 -11.07 -16.76
N ASN A 71 -0.26 -10.00 -17.34
CA ASN A 71 0.07 -9.58 -18.70
C ASN A 71 1.40 -8.81 -18.82
N PHE A 72 1.99 -8.38 -17.70
CA PHE A 72 3.12 -7.43 -17.68
C PHE A 72 4.32 -7.91 -16.87
N VAL A 73 4.12 -8.76 -15.86
CA VAL A 73 5.18 -9.20 -14.95
C VAL A 73 5.02 -10.67 -14.57
N ALA A 74 6.12 -11.32 -14.18
CA ALA A 74 6.07 -12.63 -13.57
C ALA A 74 5.43 -12.54 -12.18
N LEU A 75 4.42 -13.36 -11.96
CA LEU A 75 3.65 -13.44 -10.74
C LEU A 75 4.21 -14.54 -9.82
N PRO A 76 4.47 -14.27 -8.52
CA PRO A 76 4.81 -15.33 -7.56
C PRO A 76 3.65 -16.26 -7.27
#